data_AF-A0A369RZ99-F1
#
_entry.id   AF-A0A369RZ99-F1
#
_cell.length_a   1.000
_cell.length_b   1.000
_cell.length_c   1.000
_cell.angle_alpha   90.00
_cell.angle_beta   90.00
_cell.angle_gamma   90.00
#
_symmetry.space_group_name_H-M   'P 1'
#
loop_
_entity.id
_entity.type
_entity.pdbx_description
1 polymer ?
#
loop_
_entity_poly.entity_id
_entity_poly.type
_entity_poly.pdbx_seq_one_letter_code
_entity_poly.pdbx_strand_id
1 'polypeptide(L)'
;MESGFGEHEKDNSTERSKPDRNRNEFSNFYLLSDNPVVPAKMSGASNLIVECDLIDIYNQYHGRKLKENLSTFLPELPGRVDVPVTKADPGLSGLIDKPPIGGRELLPLSNHSLSAFHLMPGKAYEIKRHKKLRRQEEGEKKKKKKEKKKKKLL
;
A
#
# COMPACT_ATOMS: atom_id res chain seq x y z
N MET A 1 -25.77 -27.41 -77.76
CA MET A 1 -25.49 -28.69 -78.44
C MET A 1 -25.03 -29.66 -77.36
N GLU A 2 -25.70 -30.82 -77.30
CA GLU A 2 -25.40 -32.07 -76.57
C GLU A 2 -25.15 -31.99 -75.04
N SER A 3 -26.05 -32.47 -74.16
CA SER A 3 -26.55 -33.84 -73.88
C SER A 3 -25.48 -34.80 -73.33
N GLY A 4 -25.68 -35.25 -72.08
CA GLY A 4 -24.96 -36.36 -71.46
C GLY A 4 -25.62 -36.79 -70.15
N PHE A 5 -26.45 -37.83 -70.24
CA PHE A 5 -27.19 -38.50 -69.16
C PHE A 5 -26.28 -39.28 -68.20
N GLY A 6 -26.77 -39.53 -66.98
CA GLY A 6 -26.21 -40.56 -66.10
C GLY A 6 -26.86 -40.62 -64.72
N GLU A 7 -28.10 -41.08 -64.64
CA GLU A 7 -28.65 -41.63 -63.39
C GLU A 7 -28.02 -43.00 -63.12
N HIS A 8 -27.68 -43.27 -61.86
CA HIS A 8 -27.83 -44.60 -61.26
C HIS A 8 -27.79 -44.50 -59.73
N GLU A 9 -28.96 -44.71 -59.11
CA GLU A 9 -29.08 -45.19 -57.73
C GLU A 9 -28.29 -46.49 -57.54
N LYS A 10 -27.75 -46.70 -56.33
CA LYS A 10 -28.08 -47.86 -55.47
C LYS A 10 -27.35 -47.83 -54.11
N ASP A 11 -28.18 -47.83 -53.08
CA ASP A 11 -28.18 -48.71 -51.90
C ASP A 11 -27.02 -48.73 -50.88
N ASN A 12 -27.47 -48.50 -49.62
CA ASN A 12 -27.01 -49.12 -48.37
C ASN A 12 -25.59 -48.77 -47.91
N SER A 13 -25.35 -48.28 -46.70
CA SER A 13 -25.91 -48.76 -45.45
C SER A 13 -25.72 -47.72 -44.35
N THR A 14 -26.80 -47.44 -43.62
CA THR A 14 -26.78 -46.80 -42.31
C THR A 14 -25.93 -47.63 -41.36
N GLU A 15 -24.65 -47.28 -41.20
CA GLU A 15 -23.88 -47.72 -40.04
C GLU A 15 -24.46 -47.02 -38.81
N ARG A 16 -25.44 -47.67 -38.18
CA ARG A 16 -25.84 -47.35 -36.81
C ARG A 16 -24.62 -47.60 -35.94
N SER A 17 -23.86 -46.55 -35.64
CA SER A 17 -22.93 -46.56 -34.53
C SER A 17 -23.73 -46.95 -33.28
N LYS A 18 -23.41 -48.11 -32.70
CA LYS A 18 -24.00 -48.55 -31.44
C LYS A 18 -23.83 -47.44 -30.41
N PRO A 19 -24.88 -47.03 -29.67
CA PRO A 19 -24.68 -46.10 -28.57
C PRO A 19 -23.80 -46.82 -27.55
N ASP A 20 -22.63 -46.25 -27.32
CA ASP A 20 -21.69 -46.73 -26.32
C ASP A 20 -22.40 -46.72 -24.98
N ARG A 21 -22.66 -47.92 -24.46
CA ARG A 21 -23.64 -48.21 -23.40
C ARG A 21 -23.04 -47.94 -22.03
N ASN A 22 -22.34 -46.81 -21.88
CA ASN A 22 -21.64 -46.39 -20.67
C ASN A 22 -21.51 -44.85 -20.57
N ARG A 23 -22.51 -44.09 -21.04
CA ARG A 23 -22.65 -42.69 -20.62
C ARG A 23 -23.64 -42.63 -19.47
N ASN A 24 -23.10 -42.47 -18.26
CA ASN A 24 -23.78 -42.16 -17.00
C ASN A 24 -25.23 -41.67 -17.19
N GLU A 25 -26.20 -42.47 -16.75
CA GLU A 25 -27.63 -42.15 -16.73
C GLU A 25 -27.99 -41.04 -15.72
N PHE A 26 -27.00 -40.39 -15.09
CA PHE A 26 -27.20 -39.29 -14.15
C PHE A 26 -27.24 -37.90 -14.82
N SER A 27 -27.16 -37.83 -16.14
CA SER A 27 -27.07 -36.57 -16.91
C SER A 27 -28.38 -35.77 -17.03
N ASN A 28 -29.43 -36.11 -16.27
CA ASN A 28 -30.73 -35.43 -16.31
C ASN A 28 -30.84 -34.17 -15.43
N PHE A 29 -29.75 -33.69 -14.84
CA PHE A 29 -29.74 -32.43 -14.09
C PHE A 29 -28.89 -31.39 -14.80
N TYR A 30 -29.55 -30.41 -15.43
CA TYR A 30 -28.96 -29.32 -16.22
C TYR A 30 -27.92 -28.44 -15.47
N LEU A 31 -27.71 -28.67 -14.17
CA LEU A 31 -26.75 -27.93 -13.32
C LEU A 31 -25.66 -28.82 -12.72
N LEU A 32 -25.68 -30.14 -12.94
CA LEU A 32 -24.63 -31.03 -12.47
C LEU A 32 -23.47 -31.01 -13.48
N SER A 33 -22.43 -30.22 -13.20
CA SER A 33 -21.18 -30.33 -13.96
C SER A 33 -20.41 -31.57 -13.51
N ASP A 34 -19.89 -32.34 -14.47
CA ASP A 34 -19.03 -33.52 -14.22
C ASP A 34 -17.64 -33.14 -13.67
N ASN A 35 -17.34 -31.84 -13.58
CA ASN A 35 -16.09 -31.35 -13.02
C ASN A 35 -16.06 -31.59 -11.51
N PRO A 36 -15.04 -32.28 -10.98
CA PRO A 36 -14.91 -32.46 -9.54
C PRO A 36 -14.79 -31.08 -8.88
N VAL A 37 -15.56 -30.85 -7.82
CA VAL A 37 -15.43 -29.65 -6.99
C VAL A 37 -14.04 -29.69 -6.35
N VAL A 38 -13.11 -28.91 -6.89
CA VAL A 38 -11.78 -28.77 -6.31
C VAL A 38 -11.92 -27.88 -5.07
N PRO A 39 -11.54 -28.34 -3.88
CA PRO A 39 -11.58 -27.50 -2.70
C PRO A 39 -10.64 -26.32 -2.91
N ALA A 40 -11.12 -25.11 -2.59
CA ALA A 40 -10.27 -23.94 -2.61
C ALA A 40 -9.09 -24.13 -1.65
N LYS A 41 -7.89 -23.67 -2.06
CA LYS A 41 -6.66 -23.78 -1.25
C LYS A 41 -6.83 -23.19 0.15
N MET A 42 -7.65 -22.16 0.28
CA MET A 42 -7.95 -21.49 1.53
C MET A 42 -9.47 -21.27 1.61
N SER A 43 -10.06 -21.63 2.75
CA SER A 43 -11.51 -21.62 2.94
C SER A 43 -11.89 -20.64 4.05
N GLY A 44 -13.03 -19.96 3.94
CA GLY A 44 -13.53 -19.07 5.01
C GLY A 44 -13.90 -19.80 6.32
N ALA A 45 -13.91 -21.14 6.29
CA ALA A 45 -14.14 -21.97 7.48
C ALA A 45 -12.86 -22.21 8.31
N SER A 46 -11.67 -21.94 7.77
CA SER A 46 -10.41 -22.03 8.53
C SER A 46 -10.06 -20.69 9.18
N ASN A 47 -9.32 -20.75 10.29
CA ASN A 47 -8.80 -19.54 10.92
C ASN A 47 -7.61 -19.00 10.12
N LEU A 48 -7.86 -17.99 9.28
CA LEU A 48 -6.85 -17.39 8.40
C LEU A 48 -5.69 -16.73 9.16
N ILE A 49 -5.90 -16.30 10.42
CA ILE A 49 -4.83 -15.73 11.24
C ILE A 49 -3.80 -16.81 11.56
N VAL A 50 -4.25 -18.04 11.79
CA VAL A 50 -3.38 -19.19 12.05
C VAL A 50 -2.73 -19.66 10.76
N GLU A 51 -3.52 -19.78 9.68
CA GLU A 51 -3.04 -20.30 8.39
C GLU A 51 -2.01 -19.39 7.71
N CYS A 52 -2.03 -18.09 8.00
CA CYS A 52 -1.05 -17.11 7.52
C CYS A 52 0.06 -16.78 8.54
N ASP A 53 0.15 -17.52 9.66
CA ASP A 53 1.13 -17.29 10.73
C ASP A 53 1.11 -15.86 11.32
N LEU A 54 -0.08 -15.26 11.42
CA LEU A 54 -0.29 -13.88 11.88
C LEU A 54 -0.70 -13.78 13.36
N ILE A 55 -0.67 -14.90 14.10
CA ILE A 55 -1.13 -14.98 15.51
C ILE A 55 -0.40 -13.98 16.41
N ASP A 56 0.93 -13.91 16.30
CA ASP A 56 1.74 -13.04 17.15
C ASP A 56 1.46 -11.56 16.87
N ILE A 57 1.32 -11.22 15.59
CA ILE A 57 0.97 -9.86 15.14
C ILE A 57 -0.43 -9.50 15.62
N TYR A 58 -1.40 -10.41 15.46
CA TYR A 58 -2.75 -10.21 15.94
C TYR A 58 -2.77 -9.95 17.45
N ASN A 59 -2.13 -10.81 18.25
CA ASN A 59 -2.04 -10.62 19.70
C ASN A 59 -1.29 -9.33 20.07
N GLN A 60 -0.31 -8.93 19.26
CA GLN A 60 0.43 -7.70 19.48
C GLN A 60 -0.41 -6.45 19.18
N TYR A 61 -1.26 -6.42 18.16
CA TYR A 61 -1.93 -5.17 17.78
C TYR A 61 -3.43 -5.13 18.10
N HIS A 62 -4.05 -6.28 18.36
CA HIS A 62 -5.46 -6.37 18.70
C HIS A 62 -5.75 -5.74 20.07
N GLY A 63 -6.81 -4.94 20.15
CA GLY A 63 -7.26 -4.29 21.41
C GLY A 63 -6.41 -3.11 21.90
N ARG A 64 -5.27 -2.80 21.28
CA ARG A 64 -4.47 -1.63 21.64
C ARG A 64 -4.92 -0.39 20.88
N LYS A 65 -5.10 0.74 21.58
CA LYS A 65 -5.31 2.04 20.94
C LYS A 65 -3.99 2.51 20.33
N LEU A 66 -3.81 2.29 19.03
CA LEU A 66 -2.65 2.77 18.29
C LEU A 66 -2.72 4.29 18.11
N LYS A 67 -2.13 5.01 19.07
CA LYS A 67 -1.80 6.44 18.97
C LYS A 67 -0.29 6.61 19.09
N GLU A 68 0.45 5.83 18.30
CA GLU A 68 1.89 6.01 18.20
C GLU A 68 2.17 7.12 17.21
N ASN A 69 2.84 8.16 17.69
CA ASN A 69 3.34 9.23 16.84
C ASN A 69 4.58 8.75 16.10
N LEU A 70 4.96 9.44 15.01
CA LEU A 70 6.17 9.12 14.25
C LEU A 70 7.43 9.17 15.12
N SER A 71 7.46 10.08 16.11
CA SER A 71 8.52 10.16 17.12
C SER A 71 8.77 8.84 17.86
N THR A 72 7.75 7.99 18.06
CA THR A 72 7.91 6.70 18.74
C THR A 72 8.78 5.74 17.92
N PHE A 73 8.72 5.83 16.58
CA PHE A 73 9.49 5.00 15.66
C PHE A 73 10.86 5.59 15.31
N LEU A 74 11.09 6.88 15.60
CA LEU A 74 12.33 7.60 15.31
C LEU A 74 12.96 8.19 16.59
N PRO A 75 13.30 7.36 17.59
CA PRO A 75 13.77 7.84 18.90
C PRO A 75 15.12 8.57 18.82
N GLU A 76 15.95 8.22 17.86
CA GLU A 76 17.30 8.79 17.69
C GLU A 76 17.31 10.06 16.82
N LEU A 77 16.19 10.40 16.16
CA LEU A 77 16.17 11.51 15.22
C LEU A 77 16.02 12.84 15.97
N PRO A 78 17.00 13.75 15.91
CA PRO A 78 16.87 15.06 16.52
C PRO A 78 15.85 15.89 15.75
N GLY A 79 14.87 16.47 16.45
CA GLY A 79 13.91 17.40 15.85
C GLY A 79 12.46 17.14 16.24
N ARG A 80 11.53 17.86 15.60
CA ARG A 80 10.09 17.59 15.71
C ARG A 80 9.68 16.84 14.45
N VAL A 81 9.53 15.53 14.55
CA VAL A 81 9.10 14.67 13.43
C VAL A 81 7.58 14.59 13.28
N ASP A 82 6.83 14.87 14.35
CA ASP A 82 5.37 14.84 14.33
C ASP A 82 4.73 16.13 13.77
N VAL A 83 5.33 16.69 12.72
CA VAL A 83 4.78 17.88 12.04
C VAL A 83 3.93 17.39 10.88
N PRO A 84 2.63 17.74 10.83
CA PRO A 84 1.78 17.35 9.71
C PRO A 84 2.30 17.98 8.42
N VAL A 85 2.30 17.21 7.33
CA VAL A 85 2.63 17.70 5.99
C VAL A 85 1.71 18.86 5.64
N THR A 86 2.29 19.95 5.14
CA THR A 86 1.53 21.11 4.66
C THR A 86 0.72 20.68 3.45
N LYS A 87 -0.60 20.99 3.42
CA LYS A 87 -1.52 20.57 2.34
C LYS A 87 -1.12 20.99 0.91
N ALA A 88 -0.14 21.86 0.77
CA ALA A 88 0.36 22.37 -0.50
C ALA A 88 1.33 21.39 -1.20
N ASP A 89 1.94 20.47 -0.45
CA ASP A 89 2.98 19.59 -0.99
C ASP A 89 2.42 18.17 -1.13
N PRO A 90 2.33 17.61 -2.35
CA PRO A 90 1.77 16.28 -2.57
C PRO A 90 2.68 15.15 -2.06
N GLY A 91 3.83 15.47 -1.43
CA GLY A 91 4.69 14.52 -0.74
C GLY A 91 5.14 13.34 -1.62
N LEU A 92 5.42 12.20 -0.99
CA LEU A 92 5.78 10.97 -1.70
C LEU A 92 4.65 10.44 -2.58
N SER A 93 3.38 10.63 -2.18
CA SER A 93 2.21 10.28 -3.01
C SER A 93 2.26 10.96 -4.37
N GLY A 94 2.52 12.27 -4.42
CA GLY A 94 2.62 13.01 -5.68
C GLY A 94 3.80 12.58 -6.54
N LEU A 95 4.90 12.16 -5.91
CA LEU A 95 6.06 11.62 -6.61
C LEU A 95 5.76 10.25 -7.22
N ILE A 96 4.98 9.41 -6.54
CA ILE A 96 4.54 8.11 -7.05
C ILE A 96 3.56 8.31 -8.22
N ASP A 97 2.60 9.21 -8.07
CA ASP A 97 1.58 9.49 -9.09
C ASP A 97 2.18 10.12 -10.35
N LYS A 98 3.21 10.95 -10.18
CA LYS A 98 3.91 11.65 -11.25
C LYS A 98 5.40 11.47 -11.06
N PRO A 99 5.94 10.29 -11.44
CA PRO A 99 7.37 10.08 -11.36
C PRO A 99 8.06 11.15 -12.21
N PRO A 100 9.13 11.77 -11.71
CA PRO A 100 9.88 12.74 -12.48
C PRO A 100 10.32 12.05 -13.77
N ILE A 101 10.13 12.74 -14.89
CA ILE A 101 10.46 12.21 -16.23
C ILE A 101 11.90 11.70 -16.17
N GLY A 102 12.08 10.38 -16.30
CA GLY A 102 13.37 9.71 -16.15
C GLY A 102 14.40 10.18 -17.17
N GLY A 103 15.68 9.89 -16.90
CA GLY A 103 16.79 10.17 -17.82
C GLY A 103 17.71 11.33 -17.41
N ARG A 104 17.42 12.01 -16.31
CA ARG A 104 18.41 12.86 -15.63
C ARG A 104 18.82 12.13 -14.37
N GLU A 105 19.97 11.48 -14.39
CA GLU A 105 20.69 11.21 -13.15
C GLU A 105 20.70 12.51 -12.33
N LEU A 106 20.59 12.42 -11.00
CA LEU A 106 20.72 13.59 -10.14
C LEU A 106 22.16 14.11 -10.27
N LEU A 107 22.40 14.94 -11.28
CA LEU A 107 23.69 15.57 -11.51
C LEU A 107 23.96 16.46 -10.31
N PRO A 108 25.14 16.34 -9.68
CA PRO A 108 25.55 17.28 -8.64
C PRO A 108 25.39 18.71 -9.14
N LEU A 109 24.72 19.55 -8.33
CA LEU A 109 24.58 20.96 -8.65
C LEU A 109 25.96 21.60 -8.74
N SER A 110 26.15 22.51 -9.70
CA SER A 110 27.40 23.26 -9.84
C SER A 110 27.67 24.12 -8.60
N ASN A 111 28.94 24.39 -8.29
CA ASN A 111 29.32 25.29 -7.19
C ASN A 111 28.68 26.69 -7.30
N HIS A 112 28.46 27.17 -8.53
CA HIS A 112 27.77 28.45 -8.77
C HIS A 112 26.28 28.37 -8.39
N SER A 113 25.62 27.24 -8.67
CA SER A 113 24.23 27.02 -8.22
C SER A 113 24.14 26.88 -6.69
N LEU A 114 25.19 26.32 -6.06
CA LEU A 114 25.24 26.15 -4.61
C LEU A 114 25.55 27.45 -3.85
N SER A 115 26.14 28.46 -4.48
CA SER A 115 26.51 29.70 -3.81
C SER A 115 25.32 30.47 -3.23
N ALA A 116 24.10 30.24 -3.76
CA ALA A 116 22.87 30.84 -3.25
C ALA A 116 22.44 30.31 -1.86
N PHE A 117 22.96 29.16 -1.41
CA PHE A 117 22.64 28.58 -0.10
C PHE A 117 23.51 29.10 1.04
N HIS A 118 24.50 29.94 0.75
CA HIS A 118 25.40 30.49 1.76
C HIS A 118 24.63 31.46 2.65
N LEU A 119 24.32 31.02 3.87
CA LEU A 119 23.74 31.90 4.88
C LEU A 119 24.79 32.94 5.27
N MET A 120 24.55 34.20 4.89
CA MET A 120 25.33 35.30 5.44
C MET A 120 25.10 35.33 6.96
N PRO A 121 26.16 35.44 7.79
CA PRO A 121 25.97 35.62 9.21
C PRO A 121 25.06 36.83 9.43
N GLY A 122 23.92 36.58 10.08
CA GLY A 122 22.93 37.62 10.34
C GLY A 122 23.58 38.82 11.01
N LYS A 123 23.13 40.03 10.66
CA LYS A 123 23.69 41.26 11.25
C LYS A 123 23.62 41.14 12.78
N ALA A 124 24.61 41.70 13.50
CA ALA A 124 24.78 41.47 14.93
C ALA A 124 23.51 41.75 15.78
N TYR A 125 22.66 42.68 15.35
CA TYR A 125 21.38 42.98 16.02
C TYR A 125 20.37 41.83 15.91
N GLU A 126 20.32 41.11 14.78
CA GLU A 126 19.43 39.96 14.56
C GLU A 126 19.85 38.79 15.43
N ILE A 127 21.16 38.49 15.48
CA ILE A 127 21.70 37.45 16.36
C ILE A 127 21.34 37.75 17.83
N LYS A 128 21.49 38.99 18.27
CA LYS A 128 21.09 39.42 19.63
C LYS A 128 19.59 39.26 19.87
N ARG A 129 18.75 39.63 18.90
CA ARG A 129 17.28 39.47 18.96
C ARG A 129 16.88 38.00 19.06
N HIS A 130 17.44 37.14 18.21
CA HIS A 130 17.16 35.69 18.24
C HIS A 130 17.62 35.04 19.54
N LYS A 131 18.80 35.41 20.07
CA LYS A 131 19.26 34.94 21.40
C LYS A 131 18.33 35.37 22.52
N LYS A 132 17.81 36.60 22.49
CA LYS A 132 16.85 37.11 23.49
C LYS A 132 15.53 36.34 23.44
N LEU A 133 14.98 36.12 22.24
CA LEU A 133 13.74 35.37 22.03
C LEU A 133 13.87 33.91 22.49
N ARG A 134 14.95 33.20 22.13
CA ARG A 134 15.19 31.82 22.58
C ARG A 134 15.25 31.70 24.11
N ARG A 135 15.90 32.66 24.79
CA ARG A 135 15.95 32.70 26.27
C ARG A 135 14.57 32.90 26.91
N GLN A 136 13.71 33.73 26.31
CA GLN A 136 12.34 33.92 26.79
C GLN A 136 11.51 32.65 26.66
N GLU A 137 11.55 31.97 25.50
CA GLU A 137 10.82 30.71 25.31
C GLU A 137 11.26 29.61 26.29
N GLU A 138 12.56 29.48 26.56
CA GLU A 138 13.07 28.52 27.54
C GLU A 138 12.61 28.86 28.97
N GLY A 139 12.58 30.15 29.32
CA GLY A 139 12.06 30.63 30.60
C GLY A 139 10.58 30.29 30.79
N GLU A 140 9.76 30.47 29.75
CA GLU A 140 8.34 30.13 29.78
C GLU A 140 8.09 28.62 29.86
N LYS A 141 8.86 27.81 29.10
CA LYS A 141 8.81 26.34 29.17
C LYS A 141 9.14 25.84 30.59
N LYS A 142 10.14 26.43 31.25
CA LYS A 142 10.50 26.13 32.65
C LYS A 142 9.40 26.53 33.63
N LYS A 143 8.76 27.68 33.46
CA LYS A 143 7.62 28.13 34.29
C LYS A 143 6.42 27.18 34.16
N LYS A 144 6.01 26.83 32.94
CA LYS A 144 4.91 25.86 32.70
C LYS A 144 5.19 24.48 33.31
N LYS A 145 6.45 24.01 33.27
CA LYS A 145 6.85 22.73 33.88
C LYS A 145 6.77 22.77 35.42
N LYS A 146 7.11 23.90 36.06
CA LYS A 146 6.95 24.10 37.51
C LYS A 146 5.49 24.12 37.93
N GLU A 147 4.63 24.82 37.18
CA GLU A 147 3.19 24.91 37.49
C GLU A 147 2.48 23.55 37.36
N LYS A 148 2.79 22.77 36.32
CA LYS A 148 2.28 21.40 36.16
C LYS A 148 2.71 20.46 37.28
N LYS A 149 3.90 20.65 37.88
CA LYS A 149 4.36 19.85 39.03
C LYS A 149 3.59 20.22 40.30
N LYS A 150 3.33 21.51 40.53
CA LYS A 150 2.54 21.96 41.70
C LYS A 150 1.10 21.45 41.67
N LYS A 151 0.46 21.45 40.49
CA LYS A 151 -0.91 20.93 40.31
C LYS A 151 -1.06 19.41 40.44
N LYS A 152 0.04 18.65 40.47
CA LYS A 152 0.03 17.19 40.68
C LYS A 152 0.25 16.79 42.14
N LEU A 153 0.53 17.75 43.02
CA LEU A 153 0.78 17.53 44.45
C LEU A 153 -0.42 17.95 45.34
N LEU A 154 -1.52 18.36 44.70
CA LEU A 154 -2.83 18.62 45.28
C LEU A 154 -3.79 17.56 44.74
#